data_AF-A0A150R9X5-F1
#
_entry.id   AF-A0A150R9X5-F1
#
_cell.length_a   1.000
_cell.length_b   1.000
_cell.length_c   1.000
_cell.angle_alpha   90.00
_cell.angle_beta   90.00
_cell.angle_gamma   90.00
#
_symmetry.space_group_name_H-M   'P 1'
#
loop_
_entity.id
_entity.type
_entity.pdbx_description
1 polymer ?
#
loop_
_entity_poly.entity_id
_entity_poly.type
_entity_poly.pdbx_seq_one_letter_code
_entity_poly.pdbx_strand_id
1 'polypeptide(L)' 'MAEINDINRANAAELQRALQVSEDCVQRILARREELGGFSSWEEIQQVTGISDATIESLKDGVFRIVVGSTPSRSAKHA' A
#
# COMPACT_ATOMS: atom_id res chain seq x y z
N MET A 1 -1.63 -21.11 -6.92
CA MET A 1 -2.21 -19.92 -7.58
C MET A 1 -1.96 -18.76 -6.64
N ALA A 2 -1.21 -17.74 -7.05
CA ALA A 2 -0.94 -16.60 -6.19
C ALA A 2 -2.21 -15.75 -6.08
N GLU A 3 -2.75 -15.60 -4.88
CA GLU A 3 -3.87 -14.70 -4.64
C GLU A 3 -3.35 -13.27 -4.72
N ILE A 4 -3.81 -12.53 -5.74
CA ILE A 4 -3.40 -11.14 -5.92
C ILE A 4 -4.19 -10.28 -4.93
N ASN A 5 -3.48 -9.68 -3.97
CA ASN A 5 -4.02 -8.75 -3.01
C ASN A 5 -4.04 -7.32 -3.54
N ASP A 6 -5.07 -6.57 -3.18
CA ASP A 6 -5.16 -5.15 -3.50
C ASP A 6 -4.41 -4.34 -2.45
N ILE A 7 -3.41 -3.56 -2.87
CA ILE A 7 -2.64 -2.70 -1.97
C ILE A 7 -3.52 -1.63 -1.31
N ASN A 8 -4.61 -1.22 -1.96
CA ASN A 8 -5.57 -0.28 -1.41
C ASN A 8 -6.39 -0.88 -0.27
N ARG A 9 -6.43 -2.21 -0.16
CA ARG A 9 -7.14 -2.95 0.89
C ARG A 9 -6.21 -3.64 1.89
N ALA A 10 -4.90 -3.64 1.62
CA ALA A 10 -3.91 -4.23 2.50
C ALA A 10 -3.86 -3.52 3.86
N ASN A 11 -3.65 -4.30 4.92
CA ASN A 11 -3.45 -3.79 6.27
C ASN A 11 -2.00 -3.40 6.53
N ALA A 12 -1.75 -2.64 7.60
CA ALA A 12 -0.42 -2.21 8.01
C ALA A 12 0.58 -3.38 8.07
N ALA A 13 0.22 -4.47 8.76
CA ALA A 13 1.09 -5.63 8.90
C ALA A 13 1.39 -6.36 7.58
N GLU A 14 0.44 -6.36 6.64
CA GLU A 14 0.63 -6.94 5.31
C GLU A 14 1.57 -6.09 4.46
N LEU A 15 1.35 -4.77 4.46
CA LEU A 15 2.24 -3.81 3.83
C LEU A 15 3.64 -3.92 4.42
N GLN A 16 3.78 -3.96 5.74
CA GLN A 16 5.07 -4.07 6.42
C GLN A 16 5.85 -5.32 5.98
N ARG A 17 5.18 -6.48 5.96
CA ARG A 17 5.81 -7.74 5.54
C ARG A 17 6.15 -7.77 4.06
N ALA A 18 5.26 -7.26 3.22
CA ALA A 18 5.45 -7.24 1.77
C ALA A 18 6.57 -6.29 1.34
N LEU A 19 6.57 -5.09 1.91
CA LEU A 19 7.51 -4.02 1.59
C LEU A 19 8.85 -4.17 2.32
N GLN A 20 8.88 -4.99 3.38
CA GLN A 20 10.01 -5.12 4.31
C GLN A 20 10.47 -3.75 4.87
N VAL A 21 9.50 -2.86 5.08
CA VAL A 21 9.73 -1.51 5.63
C VAL A 21 9.41 -1.45 7.13
N SER A 22 9.85 -0.38 7.77
CA SER A 22 9.52 -0.08 9.16
C SER A 22 8.05 0.33 9.33
N GLU A 23 7.50 0.12 10.53
CA GLU A 23 6.14 0.55 10.90
C GLU A 23 5.91 2.04 10.59
N ASP A 24 6.88 2.89 10.88
CA ASP A 24 6.82 4.34 10.59
C ASP A 24 6.66 4.62 9.09
N CYS A 25 7.28 3.83 8.22
CA CYS A 25 7.08 3.92 6.77
C CYS A 25 5.66 3.46 6.39
N VAL A 26 5.19 2.35 6.96
CA VAL A 26 3.82 1.85 6.73
C VAL A 26 2.76 2.87 7.12
N GLN A 27 2.90 3.52 8.27
CA GLN A 27 1.98 4.57 8.71
C GLN A 27 1.92 5.72 7.70
N ARG A 28 3.06 6.12 7.12
CA ARG A 28 3.08 7.13 6.05
C ARG A 28 2.39 6.67 4.78
N ILE A 29 2.53 5.39 4.41
CA ILE A 29 1.81 4.82 3.25
C ILE A 29 0.31 4.87 3.49
N LEU A 30 -0.16 4.49 4.68
CA LEU A 30 -1.57 4.53 5.03
C LEU A 30 -2.11 5.96 5.01
N ALA A 31 -1.39 6.90 5.61
CA ALA A 31 -1.73 8.32 5.56
C ALA A 31 -1.81 8.82 4.11
N ARG A 32 -0.79 8.51 3.29
CA ARG A 32 -0.76 8.89 1.87
C ARG A 32 -1.93 8.29 1.08
N ARG A 33 -2.28 7.03 1.37
CA ARG A 33 -3.44 6.35 0.80
C ARG A 33 -4.73 7.08 1.14
N GLU A 34 -4.88 7.55 2.38
CA GLU A 34 -6.05 8.31 2.81
C GLU A 34 -6.11 9.71 2.17
N GLU A 35 -4.97 10.40 2.06
CA GLU A 35 -4.87 11.70 1.39
C GLU A 35 -5.25 11.64 -0.08
N LEU A 36 -4.81 10.59 -0.78
CA LEU A 36 -5.10 10.38 -2.21
C LEU A 36 -6.49 9.77 -2.45
N GLY A 37 -7.11 9.19 -1.42
CA GLY A 37 -8.33 8.40 -1.60
C GLY A 37 -8.08 7.08 -2.32
N GLY A 38 -6.92 6.47 -2.10
CA GLY A 38 -6.43 5.26 -2.75
C GLY A 38 -5.31 5.53 -3.75
N PHE A 39 -4.36 4.61 -3.83
CA PHE A 39 -3.31 4.64 -4.84
C PHE A 39 -3.88 4.28 -6.21
N SER A 40 -3.49 5.05 -7.22
CA SER A 40 -3.79 4.81 -8.63
C SER A 40 -2.57 4.26 -9.38
N SER A 41 -1.36 4.56 -8.89
CA SER A 41 -0.10 4.13 -9.49
C SER A 41 0.99 3.86 -8.44
N TRP A 42 1.98 3.02 -8.80
CA TRP A 42 3.14 2.73 -7.94
C TRP A 42 3.99 3.98 -7.66
N GLU A 43 3.99 4.95 -8.57
CA GLU A 43 4.66 6.24 -8.41
C GLU A 43 4.16 7.01 -7.18
N GLU A 44 2.86 6.92 -6.87
CA GLU A 44 2.30 7.60 -5.69
C GLU A 44 2.78 6.98 -4.38
N ILE A 45 3.06 5.68 -4.39
CA ILE A 45 3.66 4.96 -3.28
C ILE A 45 5.14 5.35 -3.17
N GLN A 46 5.85 5.49 -4.31
CA GLN A 46 7.25 5.94 -4.34
C GLN A 46 7.42 7.38 -3.82
N GLN A 47 6.39 8.21 -3.90
CA GLN A 47 6.41 9.55 -3.29
C GLN A 47 6.41 9.52 -1.74
N VAL A 48 6.14 8.37 -1.12
CA VAL A 48 6.18 8.23 0.33
C VAL A 48 7.63 8.22 0.83
N THR A 49 7.93 9.10 1.78
CA THR A 49 9.26 9.17 2.39
C THR A 49 9.60 7.87 3.12
N GLY A 50 10.69 7.22 2.70
CA GLY A 50 11.14 5.93 3.22
C GLY A 50 10.84 4.74 2.30
N ILE A 51 10.26 4.97 1.12
CA ILE A 51 10.14 3.96 0.06
C ILE A 51 11.26 4.15 -0.96
N SER A 52 11.94 3.05 -1.28
CA SER A 52 12.97 2.99 -2.31
C SER A 52 12.45 2.21 -3.53
N ASP A 53 13.09 2.39 -4.69
CA ASP A 53 12.73 1.67 -5.92
C ASP A 53 12.68 0.14 -5.72
N ALA A 54 13.63 -0.42 -4.96
CA ALA A 54 13.66 -1.85 -4.62
C ALA A 54 12.38 -2.35 -3.91
N THR A 55 11.78 -1.50 -3.08
CA THR A 55 10.51 -1.79 -2.39
C THR A 55 9.35 -1.84 -3.38
N ILE A 56 9.33 -0.90 -4.33
CA ILE A 56 8.32 -0.89 -5.41
C ILE A 56 8.49 -2.09 -6.34
N GLU A 57 9.72 -2.46 -6.68
CA GLU A 57 9.99 -3.66 -7.47
C GLU A 57 9.51 -4.92 -6.78
N SER A 58 9.75 -5.06 -5.47
CA SER A 58 9.24 -6.19 -4.67
C SER A 58 7.71 -6.28 -4.68
N LEU A 59 7.02 -5.14 -4.71
CA LEU A 59 5.56 -5.13 -4.85
C LEU A 59 5.09 -5.53 -6.25
N LYS A 60 5.79 -5.07 -7.29
CA LYS A 60 5.48 -5.39 -8.69
C LYS A 60 5.71 -6.87 -9.02
N ASP A 61 6.75 -7.47 -8.44
CA ASP A 61 7.08 -8.88 -8.58
C ASP A 61 6.24 -9.77 -7.65
N GLY A 62 5.73 -9.18 -6.57
CA GLY A 62 4.93 -9.85 -5.56
C GLY A 62 3.47 -10.10 -5.97
N VAL A 63 2.66 -10.36 -4.96
CA VAL A 63 1.23 -10.66 -5.11
C VAL A 63 0.35 -9.42 -4.96
N PHE A 64 0.89 -8.22 -5.00
CA PHE A 64 0.10 -6.99 -4.83
C PHE A 64 -0.22 -6.34 -6.17
N ARG A 65 -1.48 -5.90 -6.34
CA ARG A 65 -1.88 -5.03 -7.45
C ARG A 65 -2.54 -3.75 -6.95
N ILE A 66 -2.48 -2.72 -7.77
CA ILE A 66 -3.28 -1.52 -7.60
C ILE A 66 -4.59 -1.70 -8.36
N VAL A 67 -5.71 -1.60 -7.65
CA VAL A 67 -7.03 -1.54 -8.27
C VAL A 67 -7.59 -0.12 -8.12
N VAL A 68 -7.53 0.64 -9.20
CA VAL A 68 -8.06 2.01 -9.26
C VAL A 68 -9.56 1.99 -8.99
N GLY A 69 -10.04 2.87 -8.10
CA GLY A 69 -11.45 2.95 -7.70
C GLY A 69 -11.86 1.94 -6.60
N SER A 70 -10.94 1.09 -6.14
CA SER A 70 -11.14 0.23 -4.96
C SER A 70 -10.65 0.92 -3.70
N THR A 71 -11.11 2.14 -3.43
CA THR A 71 -10.89 2.72 -2.11
C THR A 71 -11.71 1.93 -1.11
N PRO A 72 -11.15 1.50 0.03
CA PRO A 72 -11.98 1.07 1.14
C PRO A 72 -12.80 2.31 1.54
N SER A 73 -14.06 2.32 1.11
CA SER A 73 -15.08 3.25 1.58
C SER A 73 -14.92 3.38 3.09
N ARG A 74 -14.92 4.62 3.58
CA ARG A 74 -14.55 5.09 4.93
C ARG A 74 -15.40 4.52 6.10
N SER A 75 -15.92 3.30 5.97
CA SER A 75 -16.67 2.55 6.98
C SER A 75 -15.84 1.41 7.57
N ALA A 76 -14.71 1.75 8.18
CA ALA A 76 -14.15 0.94 9.25
C ALA A 76 -13.53 1.90 10.27
N LYS A 77 -14.44 2.62 10.94
CA LYS A 77 -14.26 3.15 12.28
C LYS A 77 -13.37 2.19 13.07
N HIS A 78 -12.21 2.68 13.51
CA HIS A 78 -11.48 2.05 14.60
C HIS A 78 -12.49 1.80 15.73
N ALA A 79 -12.78 0.52 16.01
CA ALA A 79 -13.64 0.06 17.09
C ALA A 79 -12.78 -0.75 18.05
#